data_AF-R8BP36-F1
#
_entry.id   AF-R8BP36-F1
#
_cell.length_a   1.000
_cell.length_b   1.000
_cell.length_c   1.000
_cell.angle_alpha   90.00
_cell.angle_beta   90.00
_cell.angle_gamma   90.00
#
_symmetry.space_group_name_H-M   'P 1'
#
loop_
_entity.id
_entity.type
_entity.pdbx_description
1 polymer ?
#
loop_
_entity_poly.entity_id
_entity_poly.type
_entity_poly.pdbx_seq_one_letter_code
_entity_poly.pdbx_strand_id
1 'polypeptide(L)'
;MSNQNESAAWPLADAALTQELLDCIQQASHYRQLKKGANESTKALNRGTAEIVVLAGDTSPLAILLHIPLLSEDKNVPYVYVPSKIALGRACGVSRAVIAAAITTNEASDLQGVIRSLKDKVERLAI
;
A
#
# COMPACT_ATOMS: atom_id res chain seq x y z
N MET A 1 -2.87 -27.60 12.66
CA MET A 1 -2.26 -28.01 11.39
C MET A 1 -1.53 -26.81 10.82
N SER A 2 -0.19 -26.88 10.83
CA SER A 2 0.78 -26.02 10.12
C SER A 2 0.58 -24.50 10.19
N ASN A 3 1.15 -23.89 11.24
CA ASN A 3 1.74 -22.55 11.16
C ASN A 3 2.88 -22.59 10.12
N GLN A 4 2.59 -22.26 8.86
CA GLN A 4 3.60 -22.01 7.82
C GLN A 4 3.10 -20.92 6.89
N ASN A 5 3.28 -19.67 7.31
CA ASN A 5 3.49 -18.51 6.43
C ASN A 5 3.89 -17.33 7.33
N GLU A 6 5.06 -17.41 7.96
CA GLU A 6 5.87 -16.20 8.14
C GLU A 6 6.42 -15.83 6.75
N SER A 7 5.50 -15.46 5.85
CA SER A 7 5.86 -14.82 4.60
C SER A 7 6.53 -13.51 4.98
N ALA A 8 7.65 -13.12 4.36
CA ALA A 8 8.28 -11.82 4.62
C ALA A 8 7.39 -10.59 4.29
N ALA A 9 6.12 -10.83 3.95
CA ALA A 9 5.06 -9.85 3.78
C ALA A 9 4.29 -9.67 5.11
N TRP A 10 4.86 -8.88 6.01
CA TRP A 10 4.23 -8.42 7.24
C TRP A 10 4.35 -6.88 7.32
N PRO A 11 3.34 -6.15 7.80
CA PRO A 11 2.02 -6.61 8.25
C PRO A 11 1.05 -6.88 7.08
N LEU A 12 0.27 -7.96 7.17
CA LEU A 12 -0.73 -8.35 6.17
C LEU A 12 -2.13 -7.87 6.60
N ALA A 13 -2.84 -7.18 5.71
CA ALA A 13 -4.22 -6.75 5.96
C ALA A 13 -5.18 -7.94 6.01
N ASP A 14 -6.17 -7.87 6.91
CA ASP A 14 -7.30 -8.79 6.91
C ASP A 14 -8.22 -8.53 5.71
N ALA A 15 -9.25 -9.37 5.53
CA ALA A 15 -10.14 -9.27 4.37
C ALA A 15 -10.93 -7.94 4.35
N ALA A 16 -11.35 -7.44 5.52
CA ALA A 16 -12.13 -6.21 5.63
C ALA A 16 -11.27 -4.98 5.29
N LEU A 17 -10.10 -4.85 5.91
CA LEU A 17 -9.17 -3.77 5.64
C LEU A 17 -8.65 -3.84 4.20
N THR A 18 -8.42 -5.04 3.66
CA THR A 18 -8.03 -5.19 2.25
C THR A 18 -9.05 -4.56 1.32
N GLN A 19 -10.36 -4.76 1.52
CA GLN A 19 -11.38 -4.13 0.68
C GLN A 19 -11.36 -2.61 0.85
N GLU A 20 -11.32 -2.10 2.08
CA GLU A 20 -11.26 -0.65 2.33
C GLU A 20 -10.03 0.01 1.68
N LEU A 21 -8.86 -0.64 1.75
CA LEU A 21 -7.64 -0.18 1.10
C LEU A 21 -7.78 -0.14 -0.42
N LEU A 22 -8.34 -1.21 -1.03
CA LEU A 22 -8.52 -1.27 -2.48
C LEU A 22 -9.54 -0.23 -2.97
N ASP A 23 -10.63 0.01 -2.23
CA ASP A 23 -11.62 1.03 -2.54
C ASP A 23 -11.00 2.45 -2.45
N CYS A 24 -10.21 2.70 -1.41
CA CYS A 24 -9.47 3.96 -1.27
C CYS A 24 -8.45 4.17 -2.41
N ILE A 25 -7.70 3.13 -2.78
CA ILE A 25 -6.77 3.16 -3.92
C ILE A 25 -7.51 3.47 -5.23
N GLN A 26 -8.69 2.89 -5.43
CA GLN A 26 -9.51 3.16 -6.61
C GLN A 26 -9.93 4.62 -6.67
N GLN A 27 -10.42 5.16 -5.55
CA GLN A 27 -10.77 6.58 -5.46
C GLN A 27 -9.54 7.46 -5.68
N ALA A 28 -8.43 7.21 -4.98
CA ALA A 28 -7.18 7.95 -5.12
C ALA A 28 -6.64 7.94 -6.56
N SER A 29 -6.83 6.85 -7.30
CA SER A 29 -6.51 6.77 -8.73
C SER A 29 -7.32 7.78 -9.56
N HIS A 30 -8.62 7.93 -9.29
CA HIS A 30 -9.48 8.91 -9.97
C HIS A 30 -9.09 10.36 -9.63
N TYR A 31 -8.73 10.63 -8.38
CA TYR A 31 -8.26 11.94 -7.92
C TYR A 31 -6.80 12.25 -8.30
N ARG A 32 -6.13 11.36 -9.04
CA ARG A 32 -4.70 11.46 -9.40
C ARG A 32 -3.76 11.59 -8.18
N GLN A 33 -4.19 11.06 -7.03
CA GLN A 33 -3.48 11.07 -5.75
C GLN A 33 -2.80 9.71 -5.48
N LEU A 34 -2.38 9.02 -6.53
CA LEU A 34 -1.84 7.67 -6.46
C LEU A 34 -0.59 7.52 -7.33
N LYS A 35 0.44 6.93 -6.75
CA LYS A 35 1.66 6.49 -7.45
C LYS A 35 1.65 4.97 -7.56
N LYS A 36 1.89 4.45 -8.77
CA LYS A 36 1.67 3.05 -9.13
C LYS A 36 3.01 2.41 -9.48
N GLY A 37 3.34 1.30 -8.82
CA GLY A 37 4.57 0.55 -9.00
C GLY A 37 5.66 0.88 -7.97
N ALA A 38 6.65 0.00 -7.88
CA ALA A 38 7.74 0.09 -6.90
C ALA A 38 8.53 1.40 -7.05
N ASN A 39 9.06 1.70 -8.24
CA ASN A 39 9.88 2.89 -8.48
C ASN A 39 9.16 4.21 -8.15
N GLU A 40 7.88 4.32 -8.48
CA GLU A 40 7.11 5.53 -8.19
C GLU A 40 6.75 5.65 -6.71
N SER A 41 6.54 4.52 -6.03
CA SER A 41 6.35 4.48 -4.57
C SER A 41 7.63 4.92 -3.84
N THR A 42 8.79 4.40 -4.27
CA THR A 42 10.11 4.81 -3.75
C THR A 42 10.37 6.31 -3.96
N LYS A 43 9.99 6.87 -5.12
CA LYS A 43 10.09 8.32 -5.36
C LYS A 43 9.16 9.12 -4.45
N ALA A 44 7.94 8.66 -4.21
CA ALA A 44 6.99 9.34 -3.33
C ALA A 44 7.46 9.37 -1.87
N LEU A 45 8.01 8.25 -1.39
CA LEU A 45 8.63 8.15 -0.07
C LEU A 45 9.84 9.09 0.06
N ASN A 46 10.75 9.09 -0.91
CA ASN A 46 11.92 9.97 -0.90
C ASN A 46 11.57 11.46 -0.93
N ARG A 47 10.46 11.82 -1.58
CA ARG A 47 9.94 13.20 -1.63
C ARG A 47 9.11 13.59 -0.42
N GLY A 48 8.81 12.65 0.49
CA GLY A 48 7.95 12.91 1.64
C GLY A 48 6.50 13.21 1.28
N THR A 49 6.04 12.74 0.12
CA THR A 49 4.66 12.98 -0.35
C THR A 49 3.75 11.77 -0.17
N ALA A 50 4.26 10.66 0.37
CA ALA A 50 3.50 9.43 0.56
C ALA A 50 2.85 9.40 1.96
N GLU A 51 1.55 9.11 2.00
CA GLU A 51 0.78 8.96 3.25
C GLU A 51 0.71 7.50 3.69
N ILE A 52 0.45 6.60 2.75
CA ILE A 52 0.32 5.15 2.97
C ILE A 52 0.91 4.43 1.77
N VAL A 53 1.65 3.35 2.04
CA VAL A 53 2.17 2.44 1.00
C VAL A 53 1.50 1.08 1.07
N VAL A 54 0.99 0.59 -0.06
CA VAL A 54 0.33 -0.70 -0.18
C VAL A 54 1.17 -1.62 -1.06
N LEU A 55 1.52 -2.80 -0.54
CA LEU A 55 2.41 -3.77 -1.16
C LEU A 55 1.65 -5.08 -1.45
N ALA A 56 2.00 -5.79 -2.51
CA ALA A 56 1.36 -7.08 -2.80
C ALA A 56 2.18 -8.26 -2.24
N GLY A 57 1.56 -9.06 -1.38
CA GLY A 57 2.19 -10.22 -0.72
C GLY A 57 2.45 -11.42 -1.65
N ASP A 58 1.70 -11.56 -2.75
CA ASP A 58 1.88 -12.61 -3.78
C ASP A 58 2.93 -12.23 -4.86
N THR A 59 3.79 -11.25 -4.56
CA THR A 59 4.89 -10.87 -5.44
C THR A 59 5.96 -11.94 -5.42
N SER A 60 6.36 -12.39 -6.61
CA SER A 60 7.41 -13.39 -6.79
C SER A 60 8.44 -12.88 -7.78
N PRO A 61 9.73 -12.76 -7.39
CA PRO A 61 10.25 -12.89 -6.03
C PRO A 61 9.88 -11.72 -5.10
N LEU A 62 9.57 -11.98 -3.82
CA LEU A 62 9.21 -10.93 -2.85
C LEU A 62 10.37 -9.96 -2.56
N ALA A 63 11.61 -10.42 -2.75
CA ALA A 63 12.83 -9.64 -2.58
C ALA A 63 12.84 -8.30 -3.35
N ILE A 64 12.09 -8.21 -4.46
CA ILE A 64 12.01 -6.97 -5.27
C ILE A 64 11.34 -5.83 -4.48
N LEU A 65 10.49 -6.14 -3.49
CA LEU A 65 9.75 -5.15 -2.71
C LEU A 65 10.41 -4.78 -1.38
N LEU A 66 11.36 -5.56 -0.88
CA LEU A 66 11.88 -5.42 0.49
C LEU A 66 12.57 -4.08 0.78
N HIS A 67 13.02 -3.36 -0.25
CA HIS A 67 13.57 -2.02 -0.08
C HIS A 67 12.52 -0.96 0.30
N ILE A 68 11.23 -1.20 0.01
CA ILE A 68 10.16 -0.25 0.26
C ILE A 68 9.77 -0.21 1.75
N PRO A 69 9.50 -1.35 2.43
CA PRO A 69 9.28 -1.37 3.89
C PRO A 69 10.37 -0.64 4.68
N LEU A 70 11.65 -0.93 4.40
CA LEU A 70 12.78 -0.27 5.06
C LEU A 70 12.72 1.25 4.88
N LEU A 71 12.46 1.72 3.65
CA LEU A 71 12.36 3.15 3.37
C LEU A 71 11.10 3.77 4.03
N SER A 72 10.01 3.03 4.10
CA SER A 72 8.78 3.45 4.78
C SER A 72 9.00 3.64 6.28
N GLU A 73 9.74 2.75 6.93
CA GLU A 73 10.11 2.86 8.36
C GLU A 73 11.02 4.08 8.60
N ASP A 74 12.07 4.26 7.77
CA ASP A 74 12.97 5.43 7.86
C ASP A 74 12.23 6.77 7.70
N LYS A 75 11.15 6.78 6.91
CA LYS A 75 10.33 7.97 6.64
C LYS A 75 9.12 8.09 7.54
N ASN A 76 8.90 7.15 8.46
CA ASN A 76 7.72 7.07 9.32
C ASN A 76 6.40 7.11 8.50
N VAL A 77 6.38 6.40 7.38
CA VAL A 77 5.21 6.25 6.50
C VAL A 77 4.67 4.82 6.65
N PRO A 78 3.41 4.64 7.10
CA PRO A 78 2.86 3.31 7.29
C PRO A 78 2.74 2.55 5.97
N TYR A 79 3.01 1.25 6.05
CA TYR A 79 2.89 0.33 4.93
C TYR A 79 2.08 -0.91 5.33
N VAL A 80 1.46 -1.53 4.34
CA VAL A 80 0.65 -2.74 4.54
C VAL A 80 0.70 -3.64 3.31
N TYR A 81 0.68 -4.95 3.55
CA TYR A 81 0.57 -5.94 2.49
C TYR A 81 -0.90 -6.30 2.22
N VAL A 82 -1.26 -6.38 0.95
CA VAL A 82 -2.51 -6.98 0.46
C VAL A 82 -2.22 -8.32 -0.20
N PRO A 83 -3.16 -9.28 -0.15
CA PRO A 83 -2.89 -10.65 -0.59
C PRO A 83 -2.67 -10.79 -2.11
N SER A 84 -3.17 -9.88 -2.95
CA SER A 84 -3.12 -10.04 -4.42
C SER A 84 -2.68 -8.79 -5.18
N LYS A 85 -1.63 -8.92 -5.99
CA LYS A 85 -1.15 -7.92 -6.97
C LYS A 85 -2.13 -7.68 -8.12
N ILE A 86 -2.99 -8.65 -8.42
CA ILE A 86 -4.01 -8.53 -9.47
C ILE A 86 -5.15 -7.64 -8.97
N ALA A 87 -5.60 -7.86 -7.74
CA ALA A 87 -6.60 -7.00 -7.09
C ALA A 87 -6.07 -5.56 -6.94
N LEU A 88 -4.81 -5.41 -6.50
CA LEU A 88 -4.16 -4.10 -6.41
C LEU A 88 -4.06 -3.41 -7.78
N GLY A 89 -3.71 -4.14 -8.85
CA GLY A 89 -3.68 -3.62 -10.21
C GLY A 89 -5.04 -3.11 -10.69
N ARG A 90 -6.10 -3.87 -10.43
CA ARG A 90 -7.47 -3.49 -10.75
C ARG A 90 -7.91 -2.22 -10.00
N ALA A 91 -7.64 -2.15 -8.70
CA ALA A 91 -7.90 -0.96 -7.89
C ALA A 91 -7.12 0.27 -8.40
N CYS A 92 -5.88 0.08 -8.84
CA CYS A 92 -5.10 1.11 -9.51
C CYS A 92 -5.64 1.53 -10.89
N GLY A 93 -6.71 0.90 -11.41
CA GLY A 93 -7.28 1.18 -12.72
C GLY A 93 -6.37 0.75 -13.87
N VAL A 94 -5.55 -0.30 -13.68
CA VAL A 94 -4.66 -0.84 -14.72
C VAL A 94 -4.95 -2.32 -14.96
N SER A 95 -4.76 -2.78 -16.20
CA SER A 95 -4.96 -4.18 -16.59
C SER A 95 -3.82 -5.11 -16.14
N ARG A 96 -2.63 -4.55 -15.88
CA ARG A 96 -1.45 -5.29 -15.42
C ARG A 96 -1.42 -5.39 -13.90
N ALA A 97 -0.80 -6.45 -13.40
CA ALA A 97 -0.51 -6.59 -11.97
C ALA A 97 0.33 -5.41 -11.46
N VAL A 98 0.02 -4.94 -10.24
CA VAL A 98 0.77 -3.90 -9.54
C VAL A 98 1.25 -4.47 -8.23
N ILE A 99 2.54 -4.32 -7.96
CA ILE A 99 3.19 -4.91 -6.78
C ILE A 99 3.35 -3.92 -5.61
N ALA A 100 3.26 -2.62 -5.90
CA ALA A 100 3.34 -1.55 -4.92
C ALA A 100 2.52 -0.35 -5.39
N ALA A 101 1.89 0.36 -4.47
CA ALA A 101 1.23 1.63 -4.72
C ALA A 101 1.41 2.55 -3.52
N ALA A 102 1.57 3.86 -3.75
CA ALA A 102 1.65 4.86 -2.70
C ALA A 102 0.55 5.89 -2.88
N ILE A 103 -0.29 6.05 -1.86
CA ILE A 103 -1.28 7.13 -1.78
C ILE A 103 -0.52 8.38 -1.38
N THR A 104 -0.66 9.46 -2.15
CA THR A 104 0.07 10.71 -1.88
C THR A 104 -0.73 11.70 -1.05
N THR A 105 -0.09 12.67 -0.42
CA THR A 105 -0.76 13.76 0.27
C THR A 105 -1.48 14.68 -0.73
N ASN A 106 -2.70 15.07 -0.42
CA ASN A 106 -3.42 16.17 -1.08
C ASN A 106 -4.43 16.75 -0.08
N GLU A 107 -4.14 17.94 0.44
CA GLU A 107 -4.95 18.60 1.47
C GLU A 107 -6.32 19.06 0.97
N ALA A 108 -6.46 19.26 -0.34
CA ALA A 108 -7.72 19.67 -0.96
C ALA A 108 -8.60 18.48 -1.35
N SER A 109 -8.22 17.25 -0.97
CA SER A 109 -8.92 16.03 -1.37
C SER A 109 -9.95 15.62 -0.33
N ASP A 110 -11.17 15.31 -0.79
CA ASP A 110 -12.23 14.73 0.06
C ASP A 110 -11.82 13.38 0.68
N LEU A 111 -10.76 12.74 0.16
CA LEU A 111 -10.23 11.47 0.67
C LEU A 111 -9.42 11.62 1.96
N GLN A 112 -9.07 12.83 2.39
CA GLN A 112 -8.18 13.03 3.53
C GLN A 112 -8.69 12.34 4.81
N GLY A 113 -10.00 12.38 5.07
CA GLY A 113 -10.60 11.70 6.22
C GLY A 113 -10.49 10.17 6.14
N VAL A 114 -10.71 9.61 4.95
CA VAL A 114 -10.59 8.16 4.69
C VAL A 114 -9.15 7.70 4.82
N ILE A 115 -8.20 8.44 4.22
CA ILE A 115 -6.76 8.15 4.28
C ILE A 115 -6.30 8.17 5.73
N ARG A 116 -6.70 9.16 6.53
CA ARG A 116 -6.34 9.23 7.95
C ARG A 116 -6.87 8.03 8.74
N SER A 117 -8.13 7.65 8.53
CA SER A 117 -8.72 6.46 9.17
C SER A 117 -7.98 5.17 8.80
N LEU A 118 -7.62 5.01 7.52
CA LEU A 118 -6.84 3.87 7.05
C LEU A 118 -5.43 3.86 7.63
N LYS A 119 -4.80 5.04 7.74
CA LYS A 119 -3.49 5.21 8.36
C LYS A 119 -3.49 4.68 9.80
N ASP A 120 -4.46 5.11 10.60
CA ASP A 120 -4.63 4.66 11.99
C ASP A 120 -4.87 3.14 12.08
N LYS A 121 -5.63 2.55 11.15
CA LYS A 121 -5.86 1.10 11.09
C LYS A 121 -4.59 0.32 10.74
N VAL A 122 -3.80 0.83 9.79
CA VAL A 122 -2.54 0.20 9.38
C VAL A 122 -1.49 0.30 10.49
N GLU A 123 -1.37 1.45 11.15
CA GLU A 123 -0.45 1.62 12.28
C GLU A 123 -0.76 0.64 13.42
N ARG A 124 -2.04 0.36 13.69
CA ARG A 124 -2.46 -0.65 14.69
C ARG A 124 -2.09 -2.09 14.32
N LEU A 125 -1.92 -2.39 13.04
CA LEU A 125 -1.50 -3.73 12.58
C LEU A 125 0.01 -3.94 12.70
N ALA A 126 0.78 -2.85 12.77
CA ALA A 126 2.24 -2.89 12.88
C ALA A 126 2.74 -2.92 14.33
N ILE A 127 1.85 -3.11 15.31
CA ILE A 127 2.14 -3.24 16.76
C ILE A 127 2.10 -4.70 17.18
#